data_AF-A0A6L8I1Y6-F1
#
_entry.id   AF-A0A6L8I1Y6-F1
#
_cell.length_a   1.000
_cell.length_b   1.000
_cell.length_c   1.000
_cell.angle_alpha   90.00
_cell.angle_beta   90.00
_cell.angle_gamma   90.00
#
_symmetry.space_group_name_H-M   'P 1'
#
loop_
_entity.id
_entity.type
_entity.pdbx_description
1 polymer ?
#
loop_
_entity_poly.entity_id
_entity_poly.type
_entity_poly.pdbx_seq_one_letter_code
_entity_poly.pdbx_strand_id
1 'polypeptide(L)'
;MFKALIRVHFSEWDYNSHWGGHDSPTALLATENEINDVSRVVAEESGMSPGLDLLGLEFSDDPFPDVGKGIGVYAGHGAEGRPNMPLEAIKGREASSLKQLKRNLETVNASELESSFQREIESLVQPCSAEIRRGETFYRARIGYECTEQVHSISFDATPRLVPYANVDLGAPPPPLASAGWLNRQGVS
;
A
#
# COMPACT_ATOMS: atom_id res chain seq x y z
N MET A 1 -0.07 -1.60 -7.34
CA MET A 1 -0.06 -1.44 -5.86
C MET A 1 0.88 -0.31 -5.42
N PHE A 2 2.12 -0.27 -5.92
CA PHE A 2 3.11 0.75 -5.56
C PHE A 2 2.67 2.19 -5.87
N LYS A 3 1.91 2.40 -6.95
CA LYS A 3 1.27 3.71 -7.24
C LYS A 3 0.44 4.25 -6.08
N ALA A 4 -0.29 3.37 -5.38
CA ALA A 4 -1.09 3.76 -4.20
C ALA A 4 -0.19 4.22 -3.05
N LEU A 5 0.86 3.44 -2.75
CA LEU A 5 1.80 3.76 -1.67
C LEU A 5 2.52 5.08 -1.95
N ILE A 6 2.98 5.29 -3.18
CA ILE A 6 3.56 6.58 -3.62
C ILE A 6 2.57 7.71 -3.40
N ARG A 7 1.31 7.58 -3.85
CA ARG A 7 0.29 8.63 -3.69
C ARG A 7 -0.08 8.90 -2.23
N VAL A 8 0.00 7.90 -1.36
CA VAL A 8 -0.22 8.08 0.07
C VAL A 8 0.92 8.88 0.70
N HIS A 9 2.17 8.49 0.46
CA HIS A 9 3.30 9.00 1.23
C HIS A 9 4.00 10.21 0.62
N PHE A 10 3.95 10.36 -0.70
CA PHE A 10 4.77 11.33 -1.42
C PHE A 10 3.93 12.19 -2.35
N SER A 11 4.35 13.44 -2.43
CA SER A 11 3.85 14.39 -3.41
C SER A 11 4.66 14.27 -4.70
N GLU A 12 4.10 14.70 -5.81
CA GLU A 12 4.73 14.58 -7.12
C GLU A 12 6.08 15.28 -7.21
N TRP A 13 6.27 16.39 -6.49
CA TRP A 13 7.57 17.07 -6.42
C TRP A 13 8.68 16.21 -5.79
N ASP A 14 8.34 15.17 -5.02
CA ASP A 14 9.33 14.31 -4.40
C ASP A 14 9.96 13.33 -5.41
N TYR A 15 9.27 13.01 -6.52
CA TYR A 15 9.70 12.00 -7.50
C TYR A 15 9.57 12.43 -8.97
N ASN A 16 9.43 13.73 -9.21
CA ASN A 16 9.41 14.32 -10.54
C ASN A 16 10.64 15.22 -10.70
N SER A 17 11.60 14.77 -11.52
CA SER A 17 12.84 15.50 -11.80
C SER A 17 12.62 16.89 -12.40
N HIS A 18 11.51 17.12 -13.11
CA HIS A 18 11.18 18.47 -13.61
C HIS A 18 10.99 19.49 -12.49
N TRP A 19 10.70 19.02 -11.27
CA TRP A 19 10.50 19.84 -10.07
C TRP A 19 11.62 19.67 -9.03
N GLY A 20 12.73 19.02 -9.39
CA GLY A 20 13.86 18.80 -8.49
C GLY A 20 13.71 17.64 -7.52
N GLY A 21 12.72 16.76 -7.74
CA GLY A 21 12.57 15.50 -7.01
C GLY A 21 13.51 14.40 -7.51
N HIS A 22 13.34 13.19 -6.96
CA HIS A 22 14.00 12.00 -7.48
C HIS A 22 13.62 11.78 -8.96
N ASP A 23 14.55 11.22 -9.75
CA ASP A 23 14.38 11.07 -11.20
C ASP A 23 13.14 10.27 -11.63
N SER A 24 12.58 9.47 -10.73
CA SER A 24 11.32 8.73 -10.93
C SER A 24 10.77 8.19 -9.59
N PRO A 25 9.49 7.76 -9.54
CA PRO A 25 8.95 6.97 -8.42
C PRO A 25 9.79 5.73 -8.12
N THR A 26 10.34 5.09 -9.15
CA THR A 26 11.24 3.94 -9.02
C THR A 26 12.54 4.33 -8.31
N ALA A 27 13.13 5.47 -8.68
CA ALA A 27 14.34 5.98 -8.02
C ALA A 27 14.07 6.34 -6.56
N LEU A 28 12.91 6.93 -6.26
CA LEU A 28 12.49 7.21 -4.88
C LEU A 28 12.41 5.91 -4.06
N LEU A 29 11.80 4.85 -4.62
CA LEU A 29 11.69 3.52 -3.99
C LEU A 29 13.00 2.72 -3.97
N ALA A 30 14.05 3.16 -4.66
CA ALA A 30 15.38 2.56 -4.59
C ALA A 30 16.21 3.10 -3.43
N THR A 31 15.78 4.22 -2.83
CA THR A 31 16.42 4.86 -1.66
C THR A 31 15.59 4.66 -0.40
N GLU A 32 16.22 4.80 0.76
CA GLU A 32 15.53 4.74 2.06
C GLU A 32 14.48 5.85 2.15
N ASN A 33 13.24 5.48 2.47
CA ASN A 33 12.13 6.39 2.58
C ASN A 33 11.03 5.85 3.52
N GLU A 34 9.92 6.57 3.68
CA GLU A 34 8.84 6.17 4.59
C GLU A 34 8.17 4.81 4.27
N ILE A 35 8.29 4.32 3.03
CA ILE A 35 7.71 3.05 2.57
C ILE A 35 8.70 1.90 2.77
N ASN A 36 10.01 2.16 2.66
CA ASN A 36 11.05 1.13 2.65
C ASN A 36 12.23 1.46 3.58
N ASP A 37 12.57 0.49 4.42
CA ASP A 37 13.81 0.51 5.17
C ASP A 37 14.90 -0.19 4.33
N VAL A 38 15.65 0.59 3.56
CA VAL A 38 16.68 0.06 2.66
C VAL A 38 17.86 -0.52 3.44
N SER A 39 18.02 -0.20 4.73
CA SER A 39 19.02 -0.86 5.59
C SER A 39 18.77 -2.36 5.76
N ARG A 40 17.56 -2.85 5.45
CA ARG A 40 17.21 -4.29 5.43
C ARG A 40 17.43 -4.98 4.08
N VAL A 41 17.66 -4.22 3.00
CA VAL A 41 17.73 -4.74 1.62
C VAL A 41 19.16 -4.75 1.06
N VAL A 42 20.08 -3.98 1.64
CA VAL A 42 21.50 -3.89 1.21
C VAL A 42 22.34 -5.09 1.71
N ALA A 43 21.85 -6.31 1.53
CA ALA A 43 22.64 -7.54 1.70
C ALA A 43 22.99 -8.23 0.38
N GLU A 44 22.48 -7.77 -0.77
CA GLU A 44 22.82 -8.35 -2.08
C GLU A 44 23.19 -7.25 -3.08
N GLU A 45 24.47 -6.89 -3.10
CA GLU A 45 25.08 -6.24 -4.25
C GLU A 45 25.16 -7.26 -5.39
N SER A 46 24.50 -7.02 -6.53
CA SER A 46 24.93 -7.45 -7.88
C SER A 46 23.88 -7.11 -8.95
N GLY A 47 24.15 -6.08 -9.77
CA GLY A 47 23.47 -5.87 -11.05
C GLY A 47 22.01 -5.40 -10.94
N MET A 48 21.49 -4.77 -11.99
CA MET A 48 20.11 -4.30 -12.07
C MET A 48 19.15 -5.36 -11.52
N SER A 49 18.47 -5.05 -10.42
CA SER A 49 17.57 -5.99 -9.80
C SER A 49 16.35 -6.16 -10.71
N PRO A 50 15.91 -7.40 -11.02
CA PRO A 50 14.69 -7.65 -11.79
C PRO A 50 13.44 -6.96 -11.22
N GLY A 51 13.47 -6.62 -9.92
CA GLY A 51 12.41 -5.87 -9.25
C GLY A 51 12.32 -4.39 -9.65
N LEU A 52 13.43 -3.74 -10.00
CA LEU A 52 13.42 -2.35 -10.48
C LEU A 52 12.79 -2.24 -11.87
N ASP A 53 13.01 -3.23 -12.74
CA ASP A 53 12.37 -3.29 -14.06
C ASP A 53 10.86 -3.49 -13.95
N LEU A 54 10.40 -4.33 -13.02
CA LEU A 54 8.98 -4.53 -12.74
C LEU A 54 8.32 -3.25 -12.19
N LEU A 55 9.02 -2.50 -11.32
CA LEU A 55 8.55 -1.19 -10.85
C LEU A 55 8.52 -0.17 -11.99
N GLY A 56 9.56 -0.13 -12.82
CA GLY A 56 9.61 0.72 -14.01
C GLY A 56 8.45 0.45 -14.96
N LEU A 57 8.14 -0.83 -15.23
CA LEU A 57 6.97 -1.25 -16.01
C LEU A 57 5.65 -0.80 -15.36
N GLU A 58 5.45 -1.06 -14.06
CA GLU A 58 4.24 -0.63 -13.34
C GLU A 58 4.02 0.89 -13.49
N PHE A 59 5.05 1.72 -13.34
CA PHE A 59 4.92 3.18 -13.44
C PHE A 59 4.83 3.71 -14.88
N SER A 60 5.30 2.96 -15.88
CA SER A 60 5.30 3.38 -17.29
C SER A 60 4.12 2.86 -18.11
N ASP A 61 3.48 1.76 -17.71
CA ASP A 61 2.40 1.10 -18.48
C ASP A 61 1.15 1.99 -18.61
N ASP A 62 0.79 2.70 -17.53
CA ASP A 62 -0.25 3.72 -17.55
C ASP A 62 -0.01 4.77 -16.44
N PRO A 63 0.71 5.87 -16.73
CA PRO A 63 0.99 6.91 -15.75
C PRO A 63 -0.23 7.81 -15.47
N PHE A 64 -1.23 7.82 -16.37
CA PHE A 64 -2.40 8.70 -16.35
C PHE A 64 -3.71 7.92 -16.59
N PRO A 65 -4.05 6.94 -15.73
CA PRO A 65 -5.24 6.15 -15.91
C PRO A 65 -6.51 7.01 -15.82
N ASP A 66 -7.54 6.64 -16.59
CA ASP A 66 -8.86 7.23 -16.45
C ASP A 66 -9.38 7.11 -15.02
N VAL A 67 -10.25 8.04 -14.63
CA VAL A 67 -10.92 8.03 -13.33
C VAL A 67 -11.62 6.68 -13.10
N GLY A 68 -11.25 6.00 -12.01
CA GLY A 68 -11.81 4.69 -11.63
C GLY A 68 -11.13 3.48 -12.27
N LYS A 69 -10.18 3.66 -13.19
CA LYS A 69 -9.44 2.55 -13.83
C LYS A 69 -8.04 2.33 -13.24
N GLY A 70 -7.54 3.25 -12.42
CA GLY A 70 -6.24 3.12 -11.80
C GLY A 70 -5.87 4.32 -10.92
N ILE A 71 -4.63 4.33 -10.46
CA ILE A 71 -4.07 5.40 -9.64
C ILE A 71 -3.01 6.13 -10.47
N GLY A 72 -3.29 7.36 -10.87
CA GLY A 72 -2.30 8.21 -11.51
C GLY A 72 -1.24 8.69 -10.52
N VAL A 73 0.02 8.65 -10.93
CA VAL A 73 1.17 9.14 -10.14
C VAL A 73 1.65 10.51 -10.59
N TYR A 74 1.24 10.97 -11.77
CA TYR A 74 1.58 12.31 -12.25
C TYR A 74 0.29 13.10 -12.53
N ALA A 75 0.30 14.40 -12.27
CA ALA A 75 -0.84 15.28 -12.56
C ALA A 75 -1.05 15.49 -14.06
N GLY A 76 0.03 15.40 -14.85
CA GLY A 76 -0.01 15.52 -16.30
C GLY A 76 -0.37 16.92 -16.79
N HIS A 77 -0.96 16.99 -17.97
CA HIS A 77 -1.36 18.25 -18.60
C HIS A 77 -2.89 18.29 -18.79
N GLY A 78 -3.47 19.48 -18.62
CA GLY A 78 -4.89 19.73 -18.91
C GLY A 78 -5.19 19.78 -20.41
N ALA A 79 -6.47 19.96 -20.75
CA ALA A 79 -6.98 19.94 -22.13
C ALA A 79 -6.31 20.96 -23.08
N GLU A 80 -5.71 22.02 -22.55
CA GLU A 80 -4.97 23.05 -23.31
C GLU A 80 -3.46 22.82 -23.35
N GLY A 81 -2.96 21.66 -22.91
CA GLY A 81 -1.52 21.38 -22.79
C GLY A 81 -0.84 22.13 -21.65
N ARG A 82 -1.59 22.81 -20.78
CA ARG A 82 -1.04 23.45 -19.57
C ARG A 82 -0.73 22.40 -18.51
N PRO A 83 0.40 22.49 -17.78
CA PRO A 83 0.68 21.58 -16.70
C PRO A 83 -0.38 21.73 -15.60
N ASN A 84 -0.88 20.61 -15.10
CA ASN A 84 -1.75 20.60 -13.93
C ASN A 84 -0.94 20.93 -12.67
N MET A 85 -1.63 21.33 -11.60
CA MET A 85 -0.96 21.43 -10.30
C MET A 85 -0.43 20.05 -9.90
N PRO A 86 0.83 19.96 -9.43
CA PRO A 86 1.39 18.67 -9.04
C PRO A 86 0.57 18.01 -7.92
N LEU A 87 0.56 16.68 -7.92
CA LEU A 87 -0.23 15.93 -6.96
C LEU A 87 0.39 15.99 -5.56
N GLU A 88 -0.36 16.46 -4.57
CA GLU A 88 0.05 16.38 -3.15
C GLU A 88 -0.13 14.97 -2.59
N ALA A 89 0.70 14.59 -1.61
CA ALA A 89 0.54 13.36 -0.83
C ALA A 89 -0.88 13.28 -0.20
N ILE A 90 -1.47 12.10 -0.19
CA ILE A 90 -2.78 11.88 0.43
C ILE A 90 -2.66 11.84 1.96
N LYS A 91 -1.54 11.34 2.50
CA LYS A 91 -1.27 11.32 3.94
C LYS A 91 -1.31 12.74 4.50
N GLY A 92 -2.11 12.92 5.55
CA GLY A 92 -2.30 14.23 6.19
C GLY A 92 -3.28 15.16 5.48
N ARG A 93 -3.76 14.81 4.28
CA ARG A 93 -4.82 15.57 3.63
C ARG A 93 -6.17 15.19 4.22
N GLU A 94 -6.76 16.13 4.95
CA GLU A 94 -8.14 15.98 5.40
C GLU A 94 -9.10 16.21 4.22
N ALA A 95 -10.04 15.28 4.05
CA ALA A 95 -11.07 15.39 3.01
C ALA A 95 -11.87 16.70 3.19
N SER A 96 -12.19 17.36 2.08
CA SER A 96 -12.96 18.60 2.10
C SER A 96 -14.33 18.42 2.73
N SER A 97 -14.97 17.26 2.51
CA SER A 97 -16.23 16.87 3.16
C SER A 97 -16.09 16.81 4.69
N LEU A 98 -15.03 16.17 5.19
CA LEU A 98 -14.72 16.13 6.63
C LEU A 98 -14.48 17.52 7.22
N LYS A 99 -13.73 18.38 6.52
CA LYS A 99 -13.53 19.78 6.93
C LYS A 99 -14.84 20.56 6.99
N GLN A 100 -15.69 20.38 5.98
CA GLN A 100 -16.99 21.04 5.90
C GLN A 100 -17.93 20.54 7.01
N LEU A 101 -17.95 19.25 7.26
CA LEU A 101 -18.70 18.64 8.35
C LEU A 101 -18.28 19.20 9.72
N LYS A 102 -16.98 19.30 9.99
CA LYS A 102 -16.47 19.90 11.23
C LYS A 102 -17.00 21.33 11.43
N ARG A 103 -16.95 22.16 10.39
CA ARG A 103 -17.50 23.53 10.43
C ARG A 103 -19.01 23.55 10.66
N ASN A 104 -19.73 22.61 10.07
CA ASN A 104 -21.17 22.52 10.26
C ASN A 104 -21.51 22.11 11.69
N LEU A 105 -20.76 21.19 12.31
CA LEU A 105 -20.95 20.80 13.71
C LEU A 105 -20.71 21.95 14.71
N GLU A 106 -19.91 22.96 14.33
CA GLU A 106 -19.70 24.16 15.14
C GLU A 106 -20.85 25.16 15.05
N THR A 107 -21.72 25.06 14.04
CA THR A 107 -22.72 26.08 13.71
C THR A 107 -24.17 25.58 13.68
N VAL A 108 -24.37 24.27 13.50
CA VAL A 108 -25.68 23.63 13.32
C VAL A 108 -25.86 22.53 14.37
N ASN A 109 -27.11 22.33 14.81
CA ASN A 109 -27.44 21.27 15.75
C ASN A 109 -27.13 19.88 15.16
N ALA A 110 -26.48 19.01 15.93
CA ALA A 110 -26.04 17.70 15.49
C ALA A 110 -27.17 16.82 14.93
N SER A 111 -28.39 16.93 15.48
CA SER A 111 -29.56 16.16 15.01
C SER A 111 -29.97 16.52 13.58
N GLU A 112 -29.67 17.73 13.12
CA GLU A 112 -29.97 18.16 11.74
C GLU A 112 -28.92 17.65 10.74
N LEU A 113 -27.71 17.35 11.22
CA LEU A 113 -26.59 16.89 10.40
C LEU A 113 -26.52 15.36 10.26
N GLU A 114 -27.10 14.61 11.18
CA GLU A 114 -27.03 13.15 11.26
C GLU A 114 -27.40 12.46 9.93
N SER A 115 -28.50 12.91 9.30
CA SER A 115 -28.97 12.36 8.02
C SER A 115 -28.03 12.64 6.84
N SER A 116 -27.29 13.74 6.90
CA SER A 116 -26.31 14.10 5.86
C SER A 116 -25.00 13.33 6.06
N PHE A 117 -24.59 13.18 7.33
CA PHE A 117 -23.41 12.45 7.73
C PHE A 117 -23.52 10.95 7.42
N GLN A 118 -24.67 10.35 7.73
CA GLN A 118 -24.94 8.95 7.41
C GLN A 118 -24.81 8.69 5.90
N ARG A 119 -25.36 9.57 5.05
CA ARG A 119 -25.23 9.45 3.59
C ARG A 119 -23.78 9.55 3.11
N GLU A 120 -23.00 10.47 3.66
CA GLU A 120 -21.57 10.57 3.32
C GLU A 120 -20.81 9.31 3.73
N ILE A 121 -21.01 8.80 4.95
CA ILE A 121 -20.37 7.56 5.41
C ILE A 121 -20.79 6.38 4.53
N GLU A 122 -22.07 6.20 4.26
CA GLU A 122 -22.57 5.09 3.43
C GLU A 122 -21.94 5.09 2.05
N SER A 123 -21.73 6.27 1.46
CA SER A 123 -21.04 6.40 0.17
C SER A 123 -19.58 5.95 0.20
N LEU A 124 -18.92 6.06 1.36
CA LEU A 124 -17.53 5.60 1.57
C LEU A 124 -17.45 4.12 1.93
N VAL A 125 -18.49 3.59 2.58
CA VAL A 125 -18.54 2.18 3.02
C VAL A 125 -18.80 1.25 1.84
N GLN A 126 -19.67 1.62 0.89
CA GLN A 126 -19.99 0.73 -0.23
C GLN A 126 -18.78 0.25 -1.04
N PRO A 127 -17.82 1.12 -1.44
CA PRO A 127 -16.59 0.68 -2.12
C PRO A 127 -15.68 -0.20 -1.25
N CYS A 128 -15.77 -0.06 0.07
CA CYS A 128 -14.97 -0.82 1.04
C CYS A 128 -15.67 -2.11 1.52
N SER A 129 -16.86 -2.40 1.00
CA SER A 129 -17.64 -3.56 1.38
C SER A 129 -17.36 -4.72 0.44
N ALA A 130 -17.12 -5.89 1.01
CA ALA A 130 -17.03 -7.15 0.28
C ALA A 130 -18.15 -8.07 0.76
N GLU A 131 -18.89 -8.64 -0.18
CA GLU A 131 -19.88 -9.65 0.14
C GLU A 131 -19.17 -10.98 0.42
N ILE A 132 -19.23 -11.43 1.67
CA ILE A 132 -18.71 -12.74 2.07
C ILE A 132 -19.81 -13.77 1.84
N ARG A 133 -19.59 -14.72 0.93
CA ARG A 133 -20.58 -15.75 0.63
C ARG A 133 -20.53 -16.85 1.69
N ARG A 134 -21.69 -17.36 2.05
CA ARG A 134 -21.80 -18.49 2.97
C ARG A 134 -21.10 -19.71 2.37
N GLY A 135 -20.09 -20.23 3.08
CA GLY A 135 -19.27 -21.36 2.64
C GLY A 135 -17.88 -20.97 2.12
N GLU A 136 -17.55 -19.68 2.08
CA GLU A 136 -16.18 -19.23 1.81
C GLU A 136 -15.27 -19.46 3.02
N THR A 137 -14.12 -20.07 2.76
CA THR A 137 -13.09 -20.35 3.77
C THR A 137 -12.08 -19.21 3.75
N PHE A 138 -11.97 -18.48 4.85
CA PHE A 138 -10.97 -17.44 5.02
C PHE A 138 -9.81 -17.95 5.86
N TYR A 139 -8.61 -17.59 5.44
CA TYR A 139 -7.39 -17.90 6.16
C TYR A 139 -6.90 -16.67 6.91
N ARG A 140 -6.43 -16.86 8.14
CA ARG A 140 -5.79 -15.78 8.89
C ARG A 140 -4.45 -15.47 8.23
N ALA A 141 -4.18 -14.19 7.96
CA ALA A 141 -2.85 -13.78 7.51
C ALA A 141 -1.81 -14.21 8.56
N ARG A 142 -0.84 -15.05 8.16
CA ARG A 142 0.27 -15.47 9.02
C ARG A 142 1.38 -14.42 8.96
N ILE A 143 1.95 -14.11 10.13
CA ILE A 143 3.14 -13.27 10.28
C ILE A 143 4.33 -14.22 10.43
N GLY A 144 5.32 -14.16 9.54
CA GLY A 144 6.54 -14.98 9.60
C GLY A 144 6.91 -15.66 8.27
N TYR A 145 7.80 -16.66 8.35
CA TYR A 145 8.35 -17.42 7.22
C TYR A 145 8.36 -18.94 7.54
N GLU A 146 8.24 -19.79 6.54
CA GLU A 146 8.16 -21.25 6.66
C GLU A 146 9.49 -21.86 7.10
N CYS A 147 10.56 -21.49 6.41
CA CYS A 147 11.90 -21.95 6.71
C CYS A 147 12.94 -20.91 6.29
N THR A 148 14.14 -21.11 6.78
CA THR A 148 15.32 -20.38 6.36
C THR A 148 16.15 -21.30 5.48
N GLU A 149 16.26 -20.98 4.19
CA GLU A 149 17.14 -21.72 3.28
C GLU A 149 18.52 -21.07 3.29
N GLN A 150 19.57 -21.88 3.36
CA GLN A 150 20.93 -21.39 3.11
C GLN A 150 21.19 -21.44 1.61
N VAL A 151 21.26 -20.27 0.99
CA VAL A 151 21.67 -20.17 -0.40
C VAL A 151 23.19 -20.12 -0.42
N HIS A 152 23.82 -21.17 -0.91
CA HIS A 152 25.25 -21.17 -1.15
C HIS A 152 25.54 -20.32 -2.39
N SER A 153 26.02 -19.10 -2.16
CA SER A 153 26.61 -18.28 -3.22
C SER A 153 28.01 -18.82 -3.57
N ILE A 154 28.58 -18.35 -4.68
CA ILE A 154 29.94 -18.73 -5.13
C ILE A 154 31.01 -18.21 -4.14
N SER A 155 30.65 -17.26 -3.28
CA SER A 155 31.41 -16.86 -2.10
C SER A 155 31.11 -17.75 -0.89
N PHE A 156 32.11 -18.00 -0.04
CA PHE A 156 32.03 -18.85 1.15
C PHE A 156 31.05 -18.37 2.24
N ASP A 157 30.27 -17.32 1.98
CA ASP A 157 29.25 -16.79 2.87
C ASP A 157 27.87 -17.34 2.49
N ALA A 158 27.29 -18.10 3.41
CA ALA A 158 25.91 -18.57 3.31
C ALA A 158 24.97 -17.52 3.93
N THR A 159 24.23 -16.81 3.10
CA THR A 159 23.19 -15.89 3.57
C THR A 159 21.86 -16.62 3.77
N PRO A 160 21.19 -16.45 4.93
CA PRO A 160 19.90 -17.06 5.20
C PRO A 160 18.80 -16.37 4.39
N ARG A 161 18.10 -17.11 3.52
CA ARG A 161 16.92 -16.65 2.79
C ARG A 161 15.65 -17.09 3.52
N LEU A 162 14.75 -16.14 3.78
CA LEU A 162 13.45 -16.42 4.39
C LEU A 162 12.44 -16.84 3.32
N VAL A 163 11.87 -18.03 3.44
CA VAL A 163 10.84 -18.54 2.51
C VAL A 163 9.46 -18.22 3.08
N PRO A 164 8.60 -17.43 2.39
CA PRO A 164 7.27 -17.12 2.88
C PRO A 164 6.37 -18.37 2.86
N TYR A 165 5.39 -18.44 3.77
CA TYR A 165 4.39 -19.52 3.77
C TYR A 165 3.58 -19.53 2.47
N ALA A 166 3.39 -20.71 1.87
CA ALA A 166 2.59 -20.89 0.66
C ALA A 166 1.48 -21.94 0.85
N ASN A 167 0.36 -21.77 0.12
CA ASN A 167 -0.71 -22.76 -0.01
C ASN A 167 -1.23 -23.33 1.32
N VAL A 168 -0.92 -24.61 1.61
CA VAL A 168 -1.40 -25.35 2.78
C VAL A 168 -0.93 -24.75 4.10
N ASP A 169 0.17 -24.00 4.08
CA ASP A 169 0.73 -23.35 5.26
C ASP A 169 0.10 -21.99 5.56
N LEU A 170 -0.83 -21.51 4.73
CA LEU A 170 -1.73 -20.41 5.08
C LEU A 170 -2.95 -20.91 5.88
N GLY A 171 -3.08 -22.22 6.08
CA GLY A 171 -4.14 -22.87 6.85
C GLY A 171 -4.12 -22.57 8.35
N ALA A 172 -5.05 -23.18 9.08
CA ALA A 172 -5.09 -23.14 10.53
C ALA A 172 -3.77 -23.74 11.10
N PRO A 173 -3.08 -23.08 12.04
CA PRO A 173 -1.80 -23.57 12.56
C PRO A 173 -1.99 -24.96 13.18
N PRO A 174 -1.07 -25.93 12.98
CA PRO A 174 -1.22 -27.21 13.63
C PRO A 174 -1.35 -26.99 15.15
N PRO A 175 -2.28 -27.68 15.85
CA PRO A 175 -2.55 -27.50 17.28
C PRO A 175 -1.31 -27.23 18.16
N PRO A 176 -0.20 -27.97 18.06
CA PRO A 176 0.99 -27.70 18.89
C PRO A 176 1.66 -26.33 18.66
N LEU A 177 1.48 -25.71 17.48
CA LEU A 177 2.01 -24.38 17.15
C LEU A 177 0.98 -23.26 17.34
N ALA A 178 -0.28 -23.60 17.62
CA ALA A 178 -1.34 -22.63 17.84
C ALA A 178 -1.15 -21.92 19.19
N SER A 179 -0.66 -20.68 19.17
CA SER A 179 -0.57 -19.82 20.35
C SER A 179 -1.96 -19.33 20.78
N ALA A 180 -2.12 -19.05 22.07
CA ALA A 180 -3.33 -18.43 22.57
C ALA A 180 -3.53 -17.04 21.95
N GLY A 181 -4.77 -16.73 21.56
CA GLY A 181 -5.17 -15.43 21.04
C GLY A 181 -6.53 -15.04 21.59
N TRP A 182 -7.05 -13.89 21.16
CA TRP A 182 -8.36 -13.39 21.59
C TRP A 182 -9.52 -14.36 21.32
N LEU A 183 -9.39 -15.21 20.30
CA LEU A 183 -10.45 -16.11 19.82
C LEU A 183 -10.09 -17.59 19.93
N ASN A 184 -8.88 -17.95 20.39
CA ASN A 184 -8.44 -19.35 20.49
C ASN A 184 -7.56 -19.60 21.72
N ARG A 185 -7.67 -20.81 22.29
CA ARG A 185 -6.80 -21.28 23.37
C ARG A 185 -5.52 -21.87 22.77
N GLN A 186 -4.43 -21.87 23.53
CA GLN A 186 -3.21 -22.57 23.13
C GLN A 186 -3.54 -24.04 22.85
N GLY A 187 -3.03 -24.58 21.74
CA GLY A 187 -3.33 -25.97 21.37
C GLY A 187 -4.62 -26.16 20.56
N VAL A 188 -5.35 -25.10 20.22
CA VAL A 188 -6.63 -25.18 19.50
C VAL A 188 -6.56 -24.36 18.22
N SER A 189 -6.79 -25.02 17.10
CA SER A 189 -6.81 -24.45 15.76
C SER A 189 -8.07 -24.81 14.99
#